data_AF-A0A1W2GIZ7-F1
#
_entry.id   AF-A0A1W2GIZ7-F1
#
_cell.length_a   1.000
_cell.length_b   1.000
_cell.length_c   1.000
_cell.angle_alpha   90.00
_cell.angle_beta   90.00
_cell.angle_gamma   90.00
#
_symmetry.space_group_name_H-M   'P 1'
#
loop_
_entity.id
_entity.type
_entity.pdbx_description
1 polymer ?
#
loop_
_entity_poly.entity_id
_entity_poly.type
_entity_poly.pdbx_seq_one_letter_code
_entity_poly.pdbx_strand_id
1 'polypeptide(L)' 'MTKLINFFKESYDEMVHKVTWSKYSELQSSSILVLVASLIFAIFIGIIDFGFDNLLKWFYNL' A
#
# COMPACT_ATOMS: atom_id res chain seq x y z
N MET A 1 32.24 2.63 20.09
CA MET A 1 31.06 3.51 20.29
C MET A 1 30.95 4.61 19.24
N THR A 2 32.03 5.33 18.90
CA THR A 2 32.01 6.43 17.91
C THR A 2 31.76 5.98 16.46
N LYS A 3 32.21 4.77 16.09
CA LYS A 3 32.04 4.22 14.73
C LYS A 3 30.57 4.00 14.35
N LEU A 4 29.76 3.49 15.27
CA LEU A 4 28.32 3.25 15.05
C LEU A 4 27.56 4.56 14.89
N ILE A 5 27.83 5.54 15.76
CA ILE A 5 27.19 6.87 15.70
C ILE A 5 27.53 7.57 14.38
N ASN A 6 28.79 7.53 13.95
CA ASN A 6 29.19 8.09 12.65
C ASN A 6 28.54 7.36 11.47
N PHE A 7 28.41 6.02 11.54
CA PHE A 7 27.77 5.24 10.48
C PHE A 7 26.31 5.62 10.26
N PHE A 8 25.53 5.79 11.34
CA PHE A 8 24.15 6.28 11.24
C PHE A 8 24.08 7.70 10.72
N LYS A 9 25.04 8.55 11.11
CA LYS A 9 25.11 9.94 10.66
C LYS A 9 25.43 10.05 9.17
N GLU A 10 26.40 9.28 8.67
CA GLU A 10 26.73 9.17 7.25
C GLU A 10 25.60 8.54 6.43
N SER A 11 24.94 7.50 6.97
CA SER A 11 23.79 6.86 6.30
C SER A 11 22.60 7.82 6.16
N TYR A 12 22.35 8.64 7.19
CA TYR A 12 21.32 9.68 7.14
C TYR A 12 21.67 10.76 6.11
N ASP A 13 22.92 11.21 6.11
CA ASP A 13 23.39 12.22 5.16
C ASP A 13 23.31 11.73 3.71
N GLU A 14 23.60 10.45 3.47
CA GLU A 14 23.53 9.82 2.15
C GLU A 14 22.09 9.62 1.67
N MET A 15 21.18 9.18 2.54
CA MET A 15 19.76 9.02 2.22
C MET A 15 19.04 10.35 1.93
N VAL A 16 19.50 11.45 2.53
CA VAL A 16 18.86 12.77 2.39
C VAL A 16 19.46 13.58 1.25
N HIS A 17 20.79 13.58 1.09
CA HIS A 17 21.47 14.45 0.13
C HIS A 17 21.85 13.77 -1.18
N LYS A 18 21.93 12.43 -1.20
CA LYS A 18 22.45 11.67 -2.36
C LYS A 18 21.39 10.81 -3.04
N VAL A 19 20.19 10.74 -2.48
CA VAL A 19 19.05 10.06 -3.08
C VAL A 19 18.04 11.10 -3.51
N THR A 20 17.69 11.07 -4.79
CA THR A 20 16.60 11.89 -5.35
C THR A 20 15.27 11.39 -4.80
N TRP A 21 14.85 11.90 -3.65
CA TRP A 21 13.46 11.79 -3.23
C TRP A 21 12.61 12.53 -4.26
N SER A 22 11.72 11.79 -4.91
CA SER A 22 10.66 12.39 -5.72
C SER A 22 9.88 13.37 -4.84
N LYS A 23 9.44 14.50 -5.43
CA LYS A 23 8.70 15.53 -4.70
C LYS A 23 7.50 14.90 -3.98
N TYR A 24 7.25 15.34 -2.75
CA TYR A 24 6.11 14.89 -1.94
C TYR A 24 4.77 14.90 -2.70
N SER A 25 4.58 15.82 -3.64
CA SER A 25 3.40 15.88 -4.51
C SER A 25 3.21 14.63 -5.38
N GLU A 26 4.29 14.08 -5.93
CA GLU A 26 4.24 12.91 -6.82
C GLU A 26 4.09 11.60 -6.03
N LEU A 27 4.67 11.53 -4.84
CA LEU A 27 4.41 10.46 -3.87
C LEU A 27 2.94 10.43 -3.44
N GLN A 28 2.33 11.60 -3.25
CA GLN A 28 0.92 11.73 -2.89
C GLN A 28 0.01 11.32 -4.05
N SER A 29 0.32 11.72 -5.29
CA SER A 29 -0.39 11.25 -6.49
C SER A 29 -0.33 9.73 -6.65
N SER A 30 0.85 9.13 -6.44
CA SER A 30 1.03 7.68 -6.50
C SER A 30 0.25 6.95 -5.40
N SER A 31 0.24 7.51 -4.19
CA SER A 31 -0.51 6.96 -3.05
C SER A 31 -2.02 7.05 -3.26
N ILE A 32 -2.52 8.16 -3.80
CA ILE A 32 -3.94 8.32 -4.17
C ILE A 32 -4.34 7.29 -5.22
N LEU A 33 -3.49 7.07 -6.23
CA LEU A 33 -3.78 6.09 -7.29
C LEU A 33 -3.93 4.68 -6.71
N VAL A 34 -3.03 4.28 -5.82
CA VAL A 34 -3.09 2.97 -5.14
C VAL A 34 -4.32 2.87 -4.24
N LEU A 35 -4.67 3.95 -3.52
CA LEU A 35 -5.85 3.97 -2.65
C LEU A 35 -7.17 3.84 -3.43
N VAL A 36 -7.26 4.44 -4.61
CA VAL A 36 -8.42 4.27 -5.50
C VAL A 36 -8.46 2.84 -6.07
N ALA A 37 -7.31 2.31 -6.50
CA ALA A 37 -7.23 0.94 -7.01
C ALA A 37 -7.65 -0.09 -5.94
N SER A 38 -7.20 0.06 -4.70
CA SER A 38 -7.57 -0.85 -3.61
C SER A 38 -9.05 -0.77 -3.26
N LEU A 39 -9.66 0.41 -3.34
CA LEU A 39 -11.10 0.60 -3.13
C LEU A 39 -11.92 -0.18 -4.19
N ILE A 40 -11.50 -0.15 -5.46
CA ILE A 40 -12.17 -0.88 -6.54
C ILE A 40 -12.06 -2.40 -6.30
N PHE A 41 -10.87 -2.89 -5.92
CA PHE A 41 -10.69 -4.31 -5.58
C PHE A 41 -11.53 -4.74 -4.38
N ALA A 42 -11.65 -3.91 -3.35
CA ALA A 42 -12.49 -4.19 -2.19
C ALA A 42 -13.96 -4.36 -2.57
N ILE A 43 -14.49 -3.49 -3.44
CA ILE A 43 -15.87 -3.60 -3.95
C ILE A 43 -16.03 -4.89 -4.77
N PHE A 44 -15.07 -5.19 -5.64
CA PHE A 44 -15.14 -6.38 -6.50
C PHE A 44 -15.15 -7.68 -5.70
N ILE A 45 -14.26 -7.80 -4.72
CA ILE A 45 -14.21 -8.95 -3.81
C ILE A 45 -15.51 -9.04 -3.01
N GLY A 46 -16.03 -7.91 -2.50
CA GLY A 46 -17.30 -7.90 -1.78
C GLY A 46 -18.51 -8.38 -2.60
N ILE A 47 -18.55 -8.09 -3.90
CA ILE A 47 -19.59 -8.61 -4.81
C ILE A 47 -19.45 -10.12 -4.96
N ILE A 48 -18.23 -10.62 -5.12
CA ILE A 48 -17.95 -12.05 -5.24
C ILE A 48 -18.36 -12.78 -3.96
N ASP A 49 -17.94 -12.28 -2.80
CA ASP A 49 -18.28 -12.88 -1.50
C ASP A 49 -19.79 -12.93 -1.28
N PHE A 50 -20.50 -11.84 -1.58
CA PHE A 50 -21.97 -11.80 -1.47
C PHE A 50 -22.65 -12.75 -2.48
N GLY A 51 -22.13 -12.82 -3.70
CA GLY A 51 -22.62 -13.74 -4.74
C GLY A 51 -22.46 -15.20 -4.33
N PHE A 52 -21.30 -15.58 -3.81
CA PHE A 52 -21.03 -16.94 -3.33
C PHE A 52 -21.86 -17.28 -2.09
N ASP A 53 -21.96 -16.38 -1.10
CA ASP A 53 -22.76 -16.63 0.10
C ASP A 53 -24.24 -16.85 -0.26
N ASN A 54 -24.79 -16.03 -1.17
CA ASN A 54 -26.17 -16.19 -1.62
C ASN A 54 -26.40 -17.46 -2.47
N LEU A 55 -25.47 -17.80 -3.37
CA LEU A 55 -25.53 -19.03 -4.16
C LEU A 55 -25.43 -20.28 -3.28
N LEU A 56 -24.50 -20.30 -2.32
CA LEU A 56 -24.33 -21.42 -1.40
C LEU A 56 -25.53 -21.58 -0.49
N LYS A 57 -26.10 -20.48 0.04
CA LYS A 57 -27.35 -20.52 0.81
C LYS A 57 -28.52 -21.07 0.00
N TRP A 58 -28.64 -20.68 -1.27
CA TRP A 58 -29.68 -21.21 -2.14
C TRP A 58 -29.49 -22.71 -2.43
N PHE A 59 -28.25 -23.15 -2.67
CA PHE A 59 -27.95 -24.56 -2.95
C PHE A 59 -28.09 -25.46 -1.71
N TYR A 60 -27.67 -25.00 -0.53
CA TYR A 60 -27.79 -25.77 0.72
C TYR A 60 -29.21 -25.79 1.29
N ASN A 61 -30.05 -24.84 0.91
CA ASN A 61 -31.45 -24.77 1.33
C ASN A 61 -32.42 -25.44 0.33
N LEU A 62 -31.87 -26.05 -0.74
CA LEU A 62 -32.57 -26.91 -1.69
C LEU A 62 -32.42 -28.38 -1.26
#